data_AF-W2WSK7-F1
#
_entry.id   AF-W2WSK7-F1
#
_cell.length_a   1.000
_cell.length_b   1.000
_cell.length_c   1.000
_cell.angle_alpha   90.00
_cell.angle_beta   90.00
_cell.angle_gamma   90.00
#
_symmetry.space_group_name_H-M   'P 1'
#
loop_
_entity.id
_entity.type
_entity.pdbx_description
1 polymer ?
#
loop_
_entity_poly.entity_id
_entity_poly.type
_entity_poly.pdbx_seq_one_letter_code
_entity_poly.pdbx_strand_id
1 'polypeptide(L)'
;MTSVSNRELCRFFYVADAEHYFTCNYCGTRRKQLPSSGYANLVGHLKDKHPGYVADYDAHQRRQAGSLTVCGFVNPTAFNMYSWIEWVVDRNMPLSEVDDPLTRSMSKLKPICSKTLK
;
A
#
# COMPACT_ATOMS: atom_id res chain seq x y z
N MET A 1 4.04 11.62 -12.14
CA MET A 1 3.99 11.93 -10.70
C MET A 1 2.53 12.04 -10.32
N THR A 2 1.97 11.02 -9.68
CA THR A 2 0.61 11.10 -9.14
C THR A 2 0.60 12.13 -8.02
N SER A 3 -0.22 13.18 -8.14
CA SER A 3 -0.36 14.18 -7.09
C SER A 3 -0.86 13.51 -5.80
N VAL A 4 -0.07 13.56 -4.74
CA VAL A 4 -0.45 13.05 -3.41
C VAL A 4 -1.70 13.79 -2.94
N SER A 5 -2.71 13.07 -2.47
CA SER A 5 -3.94 13.71 -2.00
C SER A 5 -3.72 14.36 -0.62
N ASN A 6 -4.39 15.49 -0.38
CA ASN A 6 -4.36 16.15 0.94
C ASN A 6 -4.80 15.20 2.06
N ARG A 7 -5.72 14.27 1.76
CA ARG A 7 -6.16 13.24 2.70
C ARG A 7 -5.03 12.31 3.14
N GLU A 8 -4.16 11.90 2.21
CA GLU A 8 -3.03 11.02 2.51
C GLU A 8 -1.96 11.74 3.34
N LEU A 9 -1.67 13.00 2.99
CA LEU A 9 -0.78 13.84 3.79
C LEU A 9 -1.29 13.98 5.23
N CYS A 10 -2.59 14.25 5.40
CA CYS A 10 -3.18 14.36 6.72
C CYS A 10 -3.13 13.04 7.51
N ARG A 11 -3.37 11.90 6.86
CA ARG A 11 -3.24 10.58 7.50
C ARG A 11 -1.83 10.27 7.96
N PHE A 12 -0.82 10.77 7.25
CA PHE A 12 0.57 10.51 7.57
C PHE A 12 1.12 11.45 8.65
N PHE A 13 0.81 12.74 8.55
CA PHE A 13 1.39 13.77 9.41
C PHE A 13 0.57 14.10 10.66
N TYR A 14 -0.64 13.56 10.79
CA TYR A 14 -1.51 13.84 11.93
C TYR A 14 -2.09 12.58 12.55
N VAL A 15 -2.26 12.62 13.86
CA VAL A 15 -3.08 11.67 14.61
C VAL A 15 -4.44 12.32 14.89
N ALA A 16 -5.52 11.59 14.60
CA ALA A 16 -6.86 12.01 14.95
C ALA A 16 -7.06 11.91 16.46
N ASP A 17 -7.58 12.98 17.05
CA ASP A 17 -7.91 13.13 18.46
C ASP A 17 -9.44 13.23 18.61
N ALA A 18 -9.93 13.30 19.85
CA ALA A 18 -11.34 13.49 20.15
C ALA A 18 -11.89 14.78 19.52
N GLU A 19 -13.21 14.80 19.25
CA GLU A 19 -13.96 16.01 18.87
C GLU A 19 -13.45 16.72 17.60
N HIS A 20 -13.00 15.96 16.62
CA HIS A 20 -12.53 16.48 15.33
C HIS A 20 -11.26 17.34 15.42
N TYR A 21 -10.39 17.03 16.38
CA TYR A 21 -9.04 17.57 16.43
C TYR A 21 -8.03 16.63 15.79
N PHE A 22 -6.97 17.21 15.26
CA PHE A 22 -5.84 16.53 14.67
C PHE A 22 -4.56 17.10 15.26
N THR A 23 -3.67 16.23 15.74
CA THR A 23 -2.40 16.62 16.34
C THR A 23 -1.27 16.35 15.37
N CYS A 24 -0.46 17.36 15.07
CA CYS A 24 0.66 17.23 14.15
C CYS A 24 1.78 16.37 14.75
N ASN A 25 2.28 15.39 14.00
CA ASN A 25 3.36 14.50 14.42
C ASN A 25 4.72 15.18 14.52
N TYR A 26 4.94 16.29 13.79
CA TYR A 26 6.20 17.03 13.86
C TYR A 26 6.33 17.89 15.11
N CYS A 27 5.26 18.60 15.46
CA CYS A 27 5.33 19.69 16.46
C CYS A 27 4.28 19.59 17.56
N GLY A 28 3.42 18.57 17.56
CA GLY A 28 2.36 18.40 18.55
C GLY A 28 1.24 19.45 18.47
N THR A 29 1.26 20.35 17.48
CA THR A 29 0.23 21.38 17.36
C THR A 29 -1.12 20.75 17.05
N ARG A 30 -2.11 21.05 17.90
CA ARG A 30 -3.49 20.59 17.75
C ARG A 30 -4.27 21.53 16.83
N ARG A 31 -5.00 20.98 15.86
CA ARG A 31 -5.79 21.72 14.86
C ARG A 31 -7.19 21.15 14.79
N LYS A 32 -8.20 22.01 14.88
CA LYS A 32 -9.61 21.62 14.72
C LYS A 32 -9.94 21.49 13.23
N GLN A 33 -10.63 20.42 12.85
CA GLN A 33 -11.13 20.20 11.49
C GLN A 33 -12.59 19.75 11.54
N LEU A 34 -13.51 20.58 11.06
CA LEU A 34 -14.92 20.16 11.01
C LEU A 34 -15.15 19.06 9.95
N PRO A 35 -16.14 18.16 10.15
CA PRO A 35 -16.43 17.04 9.24
C PRO A 35 -16.57 17.41 7.75
N SER A 36 -16.97 18.65 7.43
CA SER A 36 -17.19 19.15 6.07
C SER A 36 -16.12 20.12 5.54
N SER A 37 -15.07 20.43 6.31
CA SER A 37 -14.09 21.47 6.00
C SER A 37 -12.98 21.05 5.00
N GLY A 38 -12.92 19.77 4.63
CA GLY A 38 -11.76 19.24 3.92
C GLY A 38 -10.47 19.30 4.75
N TYR A 39 -9.31 19.32 4.08
CA TYR A 39 -7.98 19.17 4.70
C TYR A 39 -7.06 20.40 4.54
N ALA A 40 -7.58 21.49 3.98
CA ALA A 40 -6.77 22.66 3.63
C ALA A 40 -6.12 23.33 4.85
N ASN A 41 -6.79 23.32 6.01
CA ASN A 41 -6.29 23.87 7.27
C ASN A 41 -5.04 23.11 7.80
N LEU A 42 -5.00 21.80 7.64
CA LEU A 42 -3.91 20.93 8.05
C LEU A 42 -2.75 21.02 7.06
N VAL A 43 -3.02 20.95 5.76
CA VAL A 43 -1.98 21.10 4.73
C VAL A 43 -1.37 22.51 4.76
N GLY A 44 -2.17 23.55 5.00
CA GLY A 44 -1.68 24.91 5.22
C GLY A 44 -0.72 25.00 6.40
N HIS A 45 -1.03 24.34 7.51
CA HIS A 45 -0.11 24.25 8.65
C HIS A 45 1.22 23.58 8.26
N LEU A 46 1.19 22.47 7.52
CA LEU A 46 2.41 21.80 7.05
C LEU A 46 3.23 22.73 6.15
N LYS A 47 2.59 23.44 5.23
CA LYS A 47 3.27 24.38 4.32
C LYS A 47 3.94 25.53 5.10
N ASP A 48 3.28 26.05 6.13
CA ASP A 48 3.76 27.21 6.88
C ASP A 48 4.82 26.85 7.94
N LYS A 49 4.69 25.70 8.59
CA LYS A 49 5.55 25.31 9.73
C LYS A 49 6.55 24.20 9.40
N HIS A 50 6.31 23.43 8.35
CA HIS A 50 7.09 22.25 7.97
C HIS A 50 7.37 22.22 6.46
N PRO A 51 8.10 23.20 5.88
CA PRO A 51 8.26 23.33 4.42
C PRO A 51 8.89 22.09 3.75
N GLY A 52 9.60 21.25 4.51
CA GLY A 52 10.17 19.97 4.05
C GLY A 52 9.21 18.77 4.01
N TYR A 53 7.94 18.94 4.42
CA TYR A 53 7.01 17.81 4.60
C TYR A 53 6.82 16.96 3.32
N VAL A 54 6.90 17.57 2.14
CA VAL A 54 6.76 16.85 0.86
C VAL A 54 7.93 15.87 0.67
N ALA A 55 9.16 16.32 0.93
CA ALA A 55 10.35 15.48 0.79
C ALA A 55 10.35 14.33 1.79
N ASP A 56 9.88 14.57 3.02
CA ASP A 56 9.76 13.55 4.06
C ASP A 56 8.71 12.49 3.68
N TYR A 57 7.58 12.92 3.12
CA TYR A 57 6.55 12.02 2.60
C TYR A 57 7.07 11.17 1.44
N ASP A 58 7.75 11.79 0.48
CA ASP A 58 8.34 11.08 -0.67
C ASP A 58 9.46 10.11 -0.25
N ALA A 59 10.26 10.48 0.75
CA ALA A 59 11.26 9.58 1.33
C ALA A 59 10.60 8.37 2.01
N HIS A 60 9.51 8.58 2.74
CA HIS A 60 8.71 7.50 3.32
C HIS A 60 8.10 6.62 2.22
N GLN A 61 7.50 7.19 1.18
CA GLN A 61 6.95 6.43 0.05
C GLN A 61 8.02 5.59 -0.65
N ARG A 62 9.22 6.15 -0.89
CA ARG A 62 10.33 5.39 -1.50
C ARG A 62 10.79 4.21 -0.63
N ARG A 63 10.84 4.38 0.70
CA ARG A 63 11.13 3.25 1.62
C ARG A 63 10.04 2.17 1.56
N GLN A 64 8.80 2.58 1.32
CA GLN A 64 7.66 1.69 1.22
C GLN A 64 7.45 1.12 -0.20
N ALA A 65 8.13 1.63 -1.23
CA ALA A 65 7.96 1.18 -2.61
C ALA A 65 8.40 -0.28 -2.85
N GLY A 66 9.17 -0.87 -1.93
CA GLY A 66 9.46 -2.32 -1.90
C GLY A 66 8.52 -3.14 -1.00
N SER A 67 7.60 -2.49 -0.29
CA SER A 67 6.60 -3.13 0.55
C SER A 67 5.33 -3.35 -0.26
N LEU A 68 4.92 -4.61 -0.40
CA LEU A 68 3.64 -5.04 -1.01
C LEU A 68 2.41 -4.32 -0.42
N THR A 69 2.56 -3.65 0.72
CA THR A 69 1.51 -2.84 1.37
C THR A 69 1.18 -1.52 0.63
N VAL A 70 2.07 -0.99 -0.22
CA VAL A 70 1.80 0.23 -1.03
C VAL A 70 0.89 -0.08 -2.22
N CYS A 71 0.94 -1.31 -2.72
CA CYS A 71 0.01 -1.77 -3.74
C CYS A 71 -1.27 -2.22 -3.03
N GLY A 72 -2.15 -1.26 -2.73
CA GLY A 72 -3.41 -1.50 -2.03
C GLY A 72 -4.09 -2.77 -2.54
N PHE A 73 -4.33 -3.72 -1.62
CA PHE A 73 -4.91 -5.05 -1.88
C PHE A 73 -4.52 -5.65 -3.25
N VAL A 74 -3.38 -6.33 -3.31
CA VAL A 74 -3.13 -7.23 -4.44
C VAL A 74 -4.31 -8.20 -4.52
N ASN A 75 -4.97 -8.25 -5.68
CA ASN A 75 -6.07 -9.17 -5.91
C ASN A 75 -5.57 -10.59 -5.54
N PRO A 76 -6.20 -11.29 -4.57
CA PRO A 76 -5.73 -12.60 -4.13
C PRO A 76 -5.60 -13.62 -5.26
N THR A 77 -6.44 -13.51 -6.29
CA THR A 77 -6.36 -14.32 -7.51
C THR A 77 -5.12 -13.99 -8.32
N ALA A 78 -4.82 -12.70 -8.51
CA ALA A 78 -3.62 -12.26 -9.24
C ALA A 78 -2.34 -12.68 -8.51
N PHE A 79 -2.31 -12.54 -7.18
CA PHE A 79 -1.20 -13.03 -6.35
C PHE A 79 -1.01 -14.53 -6.51
N ASN A 80 -2.10 -15.31 -6.40
CA ASN A 80 -2.05 -16.76 -6.54
C ASN A 80 -1.55 -17.21 -7.93
N MET A 81 -1.98 -16.53 -9.00
CA MET A 81 -1.51 -16.78 -10.36
C MET A 81 -0.02 -16.47 -10.50
N TYR A 82 0.42 -15.32 -10.00
CA TYR A 82 1.82 -14.93 -10.03
C TYR A 82 2.71 -15.94 -9.29
N SER A 83 2.31 -16.39 -8.09
CA SER A 83 3.08 -17.40 -7.35
C SER A 83 3.20 -18.74 -8.08
N TRP A 84 2.19 -19.15 -8.83
CA TRP A 84 2.30 -20.35 -9.69
C TRP A 84 3.23 -20.13 -10.88
N ILE A 85 3.20 -18.95 -11.50
CA ILE A 85 4.10 -18.59 -12.60
C ILE A 85 5.55 -18.58 -12.10
N GLU A 86 5.82 -17.91 -10.98
CA GLU A 86 7.13 -17.85 -10.34
C GLU A 86 7.66 -19.26 -10.04
N TRP A 87 6.83 -20.14 -9.46
CA TRP A 87 7.21 -21.54 -9.22
C TRP A 87 7.63 -22.28 -10.49
N VAL A 88 6.85 -22.13 -11.57
CA VAL A 88 7.10 -22.84 -12.83
C VAL A 88 8.32 -22.28 -13.54
N VAL A 89 8.44 -20.95 -13.63
CA VAL A 89 9.49 -20.26 -14.39
C VAL A 89 10.83 -20.32 -13.65
N ASP A 90 10.87 -19.94 -12.38
CA ASP A 90 12.14 -19.84 -11.63
C ASP A 90 12.78 -21.20 -11.38
N ARG A 91 11.97 -22.26 -11.32
CA ARG A 91 12.44 -23.64 -11.19
C ARG A 91 12.53 -24.38 -12.53
N ASN A 92 12.21 -23.72 -13.63
CA ASN A 92 12.19 -24.30 -14.98
C ASN A 92 11.41 -25.62 -15.07
N MET A 93 10.23 -25.66 -14.43
CA MET A 93 9.33 -26.81 -14.42
C MET A 93 8.38 -26.79 -15.62
N PRO A 94 7.82 -27.93 -16.05
CA PRO A 94 6.78 -27.93 -17.08
C PRO A 94 5.48 -27.29 -16.56
N LEU A 95 4.69 -26.68 -17.45
CA LEU A 95 3.37 -26.11 -17.07
C LEU A 95 2.41 -27.16 -16.50
N SER A 96 2.58 -28.45 -16.82
CA SER A 96 1.80 -29.55 -16.25
C SER A 96 2.04 -29.75 -14.75
N GLU A 97 3.10 -29.17 -14.19
CA GLU A 97 3.43 -29.26 -12.77
C GLU A 97 2.31 -28.74 -11.87
N VAL A 98 1.55 -27.72 -12.32
CA VAL A 98 0.42 -27.18 -11.55
C VAL A 98 -0.79 -28.13 -11.53
N ASP A 99 -0.82 -29.10 -12.45
CA ASP A 99 -1.81 -30.17 -12.50
C ASP A 99 -1.38 -31.43 -11.74
N ASP A 100 -0.11 -31.52 -11.34
CA ASP A 100 0.44 -32.69 -10.65
C ASP A 100 -0.23 -32.88 -9.26
N PRO A 101 -0.75 -34.08 -8.95
CA PRO A 101 -1.42 -34.35 -7.69
C PRO A 101 -0.55 -34.16 -6.45
N LEU A 102 0.74 -34.54 -6.51
CA LEU A 102 1.66 -34.40 -5.39
C LEU A 102 1.96 -32.93 -5.14
N THR A 103 2.28 -32.16 -6.18
CA THR A 103 2.51 -30.72 -6.06
C THR A 103 1.28 -29.98 -5.55
N ARG A 104 0.07 -30.36 -5.98
CA ARG A 104 -1.18 -29.83 -5.42
C ARG A 104 -1.36 -30.16 -3.93
N SER A 105 -1.00 -31.37 -3.52
CA SER A 105 -1.12 -31.79 -2.12
C SER A 105 -0.15 -31.07 -1.18
N MET A 106 1.03 -30.68 -1.68
CA MET A 106 2.07 -30.01 -0.89
C MET A 106 1.97 -28.48 -0.94
N SER A 107 1.40 -27.92 -2.01
CA SER A 107 1.29 -26.47 -2.19
C SER A 107 0.21 -25.86 -1.29
N LYS A 108 0.50 -24.67 -0.75
CA LYS A 108 -0.50 -23.82 -0.06
C LYS A 108 -1.27 -22.92 -1.02
N LEU A 109 -0.90 -22.90 -2.31
CA LEU A 109 -1.55 -22.08 -3.33
C LEU A 109 -2.92 -22.69 -3.69
N LYS A 110 -3.89 -21.84 -4.03
CA LYS A 110 -5.18 -22.31 -4.53
C LYS A 110 -4.94 -23.04 -5.86
N PRO A 111 -5.58 -24.22 -6.07
CA PRO A 111 -5.41 -24.98 -7.30
C PRO A 111 -5.77 -24.15 -8.54
N ILE A 112 -4.93 -24.26 -9.57
CA ILE A 112 -5.19 -23.78 -10.93
C ILE A 112 -4.93 -24.94 -11.91
N CYS A 113 -5.18 -24.72 -13.21
CA CYS A 113 -4.83 -25.70 -14.24
C CYS A 113 -3.82 -25.13 -15.23
N SER A 114 -3.04 -26.00 -15.87
CA SER A 114 -2.03 -25.59 -16.87
C SER A 114 -2.61 -24.76 -18.01
N LYS A 115 -3.89 -24.98 -18.38
CA LYS A 115 -4.59 -24.17 -19.39
C LYS A 115 -4.78 -22.72 -18.96
N THR A 116 -4.86 -22.43 -17.67
CA THR A 116 -4.97 -21.06 -17.14
C THR A 116 -3.64 -20.31 -17.20
N LEU A 117 -2.51 -21.03 -17.22
CA LEU A 117 -1.18 -20.46 -17.33
C LEU A 117 -0.67 -20.31 -18.78
N LYS A 118 -1.34 -20.96 -19.74
CA LYS A 118 -1.06 -20.82 -21.17
C LYS A 118 -1.76 -19.59 -21.73
#